data_AF-A0A6G0Z1N1-F1
#
_entry.id   AF-A0A6G0Z1N1-F1
#
_cell.length_a   1.000
_cell.length_b   1.000
_cell.length_c   1.000
_cell.angle_alpha   90.00
_cell.angle_beta   90.00
_cell.angle_gamma   90.00
#
_symmetry.space_group_name_H-M   'P 1'
#
loop_
_entity.id
_entity.type
_entity.pdbx_description
1 polymer ?
#
loop_
_entity_poly.entity_id
_entity_poly.type
_entity_poly.pdbx_seq_one_letter_code
_entity_poly.pdbx_strand_id
1 'polypeptide(L)' 'MFLRNLNPPKLLNETRLQDKALHKNIIEAIVITGFSREDIVLIPRITLIPTDEFKRIQFPLNVCFAMTINKS' A
#
# COMPACT_ATOMS: atom_id res chain seq x y z
N MET A 1 0.86 -2.02 5.36
CA MET A 1 0.50 -0.59 5.41
C MET A 1 0.79 0.04 4.08
N PHE A 2 -0.09 0.93 3.64
CA PHE A 2 0.01 1.62 2.36
C PHE A 2 0.93 2.85 2.43
N LEU A 3 1.73 3.09 1.38
CA LEU A 3 2.77 4.12 1.37
C LEU A 3 2.46 5.34 0.50
N ARG A 4 1.41 5.28 -0.32
CA ARG A 4 1.05 6.33 -1.29
C ARG A 4 -0.45 6.51 -1.34
N ASN A 5 -0.96 7.73 -1.38
CA ASN A 5 -2.37 7.96 -1.69
C ASN A 5 -2.63 7.51 -3.14
N LEU A 6 -3.57 6.61 -3.33
CA LEU A 6 -3.96 6.12 -4.67
C LEU A 6 -5.44 6.37 -4.97
N ASN A 7 -6.32 6.15 -3.99
CA ASN A 7 -7.74 6.35 -4.18
C ASN A 7 -8.40 6.91 -2.90
N PRO A 8 -8.20 8.21 -2.60
CA PRO A 8 -8.87 8.86 -1.48
C PRO A 8 -10.40 8.80 -1.61
N PRO A 9 -11.17 8.57 -0.52
CA PRO A 9 -10.72 8.36 0.86
C PRO A 9 -10.42 6.89 1.22
N LYS A 10 -10.54 5.96 0.26
CA LYS A 10 -10.44 4.51 0.50
C LYS A 10 -9.02 4.01 0.75
N LEU A 11 -8.08 4.46 -0.08
CA LEU A 11 -6.68 4.04 -0.09
C LEU A 11 -5.76 5.24 0.09
N LEU A 12 -5.58 5.58 1.36
CA LEU A 12 -4.69 6.64 1.83
C LEU A 12 -3.38 6.03 2.34
N ASN A 13 -2.36 6.88 2.46
CA ASN A 13 -1.17 6.56 3.26
C ASN A 13 -1.61 6.01 4.62
N GLU A 14 -0.80 5.10 5.16
CA GLU A 14 -0.98 4.56 6.51
C GLU A 14 -2.16 3.59 6.67
N THR A 15 -3.00 3.44 5.64
CA THR A 15 -4.04 2.40 5.60
C THR A 15 -3.40 1.04 5.84
N ARG A 16 -3.80 0.37 6.93
CA ARG A 16 -3.34 -0.98 7.23
C ARG A 16 -4.19 -1.96 6.44
N LEU A 17 -3.52 -2.99 5.95
CA LEU A 17 -4.06 -3.96 5.03
C LEU A 17 -3.60 -5.34 5.49
N GLN A 18 -4.46 -6.33 5.34
CA GLN A 18 -4.12 -7.74 5.47
C GLN A 18 -4.06 -8.36 4.07
N ASP A 19 -2.94 -9.00 3.76
CA ASP A 19 -2.78 -9.68 2.47
C ASP A 19 -3.71 -10.90 2.39
N LYS A 20 -4.35 -11.07 1.23
CA LYS A 20 -5.31 -12.15 0.96
C LYS A 20 -4.76 -13.08 -0.13
N ALA A 21 -4.20 -12.52 -1.20
CA ALA A 21 -3.57 -13.30 -2.27
C ALA A 21 -2.47 -12.51 -2.98
N LEU A 22 -1.38 -13.21 -3.28
CA LEU A 22 -0.24 -12.68 -4.03
C LEU A 22 -0.27 -13.19 -5.47
N HIS A 23 -0.34 -12.26 -6.41
CA HIS A 23 -0.19 -12.55 -7.84
C HIS A 23 1.12 -11.97 -8.38
N LYS A 24 1.45 -12.28 -9.64
CA LYS A 24 2.71 -11.85 -10.27
C LYS A 24 2.92 -10.33 -10.23
N ASN A 25 1.86 -9.55 -10.46
CA ASN A 25 1.91 -8.08 -10.61
C ASN A 25 0.87 -7.33 -9.76
N ILE A 26 0.06 -8.05 -8.97
CA ILE A 26 -1.06 -7.52 -8.20
C ILE A 26 -1.06 -8.22 -6.83
N ILE A 27 -1.38 -7.45 -5.79
CA ILE A 27 -1.65 -7.97 -4.45
C ILE A 27 -3.13 -7.72 -4.15
N GLU A 28 -3.86 -8.77 -3.79
CA GLU A 28 -5.22 -8.65 -3.27
C GLU A 28 -5.15 -8.55 -1.75
N ALA A 29 -5.69 -7.48 -1.18
CA ALA A 29 -5.64 -7.24 0.27
C ALA A 29 -6.99 -6.75 0.80
N ILE A 30 -7.23 -6.99 2.08
CA ILE A 30 -8.40 -6.50 2.82
C ILE A 30 -7.98 -5.29 3.64
N VAL A 31 -8.75 -4.21 3.57
CA VAL A 31 -8.55 -3.03 4.41
C VAL A 31 -8.98 -3.33 5.84
N ILE A 32 -8.07 -3.14 6.80
CA ILE A 32 -8.36 -3.44 8.21
C ILE A 32 -8.54 -2.17 9.08
N THR A 33 -8.31 -0.99 8.53
CA THR A 33 -8.43 0.30 9.23
C THR A 33 -9.03 1.38 8.34
N GLY A 34 -9.68 2.37 8.95
CA GLY A 34 -10.19 3.56 8.24
C GLY A 34 -11.60 3.40 7.69
N PHE A 35 -11.98 4.33 6.81
CA PHE A 35 -13.35 4.44 6.27
C PHE A 35 -13.78 3.22 5.45
N SER A 36 -12.85 2.61 4.72
CA SER A 36 -13.10 1.48 3.81
C SER A 36 -12.77 0.13 4.44
N ARG A 37 -12.90 -0.01 5.75
CA ARG A 37 -12.65 -1.28 6.44
C ARG A 37 -13.48 -2.41 5.80
N GLU A 38 -12.87 -3.58 5.68
CA GLU A 38 -13.41 -4.79 5.03
C GLU A 38 -13.49 -4.74 3.49
N ASP A 39 -13.24 -3.59 2.85
CA ASP A 39 -13.12 -3.52 1.40
C ASP A 39 -11.93 -4.38 0.92
N ILE A 40 -12.16 -5.16 -0.13
CA ILE A 40 -11.11 -5.83 -0.88
C ILE A 40 -10.53 -4.85 -1.90
N VAL A 41 -9.21 -4.73 -1.92
CA VAL A 41 -8.48 -3.83 -2.80
C VAL A 41 -7.41 -4.59 -3.59
N LEU A 42 -7.24 -4.18 -4.85
CA LEU A 42 -6.19 -4.70 -5.73
C LEU A 42 -5.07 -3.66 -5.82
N ILE A 43 -3.86 -4.08 -5.50
CA ILE A 43 -2.71 -3.19 -5.36
C ILE A 43 -1.72 -3.54 -6.46
N PRO A 44 -1.62 -2.71 -7.52
CA PRO A 44 -0.61 -2.90 -8.56
C PRO A 44 0.75 -2.37 -8.13
N ARG A 45 1.79 -2.73 -8.88
CA ARG A 45 3.07 -2.02 -8.81
C ARG A 45 2.91 -0.60 -9.37
N ILE A 46 3.50 0.38 -8.70
CA ILE A 46 3.56 1.76 -9.15
C ILE A 46 5.00 2.17 -9.43
N THR A 47 5.16 3.11 -10.36
CA THR A 47 6.46 3.73 -10.63
C THR A 47 6.71 4.84 -9.60
N LEU A 48 7.76 4.69 -8.81
CA LEU A 48 8.36 5.78 -8.06
C LEU A 48 9.30 6.53 -9.01
N ILE A 49 9.05 7.82 -9.19
CA ILE A 49 9.93 8.74 -9.91
C ILE A 49 10.76 9.44 -8.83
N PRO A 50 12.00 8.99 -8.54
CA PRO A 50 12.92 9.79 -7.75
C PRO A 50 13.41 10.97 -8.59
N THR A 51 14.07 11.91 -7.92
CA THR A 51 14.73 13.06 -8.56
C THR A 51 15.92 12.65 -9.42
N ASP A 52 16.41 11.41 -9.26
CA ASP A 52 17.52 10.83 -10.01
C ASP A 52 17.04 10.15 -11.31
N GLU A 53 17.97 9.78 -12.19
CA GLU A 53 17.67 9.18 -13.51
C GLU A 53 17.03 7.77 -13.44
N PHE A 54 17.09 7.11 -12.27
CA PHE A 54 16.61 5.73 -12.12
C PHE A 54 15.17 5.65 -11.63
N LYS A 55 14.28 5.10 -12.45
CA LYS A 55 12.89 4.80 -12.04
C LYS A 55 12.82 3.49 -11.27
N ARG A 56 12.05 3.47 -10.18
CA ARG A 56 11.78 2.26 -9.39
C ARG A 56 10.34 1.81 -9.58
N ILE A 57 10.10 0.55 -9.89
CA ILE A 57 8.74 -0.01 -9.99
C ILE A 57 8.54 -0.97 -8.81
N GLN A 58 7.60 -0.66 -7.93
CA GLN A 58 7.38 -1.42 -6.70
C GLN A 58 5.92 -1.35 -6.24
N PHE A 59 5.51 -2.30 -5.39
CA PHE A 59 4.23 -2.17 -4.69
C PHE A 59 4.32 -1.04 -3.65
N PRO A 60 3.29 -0.19 -3.51
CA PRO A 60 3.27 0.90 -2.53
C PRO A 60 2.92 0.39 -1.12
N LEU A 61 3.61 -0.66 -0.66
CA LEU A 61 3.34 -1.34 0.60
C LEU A 61 4.59 -1.46 1.46
N ASN A 62 4.37 -1.44 2.77
CA ASN A 62 5.35 -1.87 3.76
C ASN A 62 4.73 -2.84 4.77
N VAL A 63 5.54 -3.77 5.27
CA VAL A 63 5.16 -4.66 6.37
C VAL A 63 4.98 -3.81 7.63
N CYS A 64 3.91 -4.04 8.40
CA CYS A 64 3.51 -3.14 9.49
C CYS A 64 3.06 -3.88 10.77
N PHE A 65 3.73 -4.98 11.13
CA PHE A 65 3.52 -5.63 12.43
C PHE A 65 4.08 -4.80 13.59
N ALA A 66 5.22 -4.16 13.36
CA ALA A 66 5.84 -3.18 14.24
C ALA A 66 6.42 -2.04 13.38
N MET A 67 6.34 -0.81 13.88
CA MET A 67 6.81 0.37 13.18
C MET A 67 7.55 1.28 14.15
N THR A 68 8.58 1.96 13.67
CA THR A 68 9.25 3.02 14.44
C THR A 68 8.31 4.21 14.62
N ILE A 69 8.49 4.99 15.69
CA ILE A 69 7.65 6.17 16.00
C ILE A 69 7.51 7.13 14.80
N ASN A 70 8.60 7.40 14.06
CA ASN A 70 8.57 8.31 12.91
C ASN A 70 7.94 7.72 11.62
N LYS A 71 7.43 6.48 11.68
CA LYS A 71 6.82 5.76 10.55
C LYS A 71 5.40 5.28 10.87
N SER A 72 4.92 5.51 12.09
CA SER A 72 3.63 5.02 12.56
C SER A 72 2.48 5.92 12.16
#